data_AF-A0A8R1HU34-F1
#
_entry.id   AF-A0A8R1HU34-F1
#
_cell.length_a   1.000
_cell.length_b   1.000
_cell.length_c   1.000
_cell.angle_alpha   90.00
_cell.angle_beta   90.00
_cell.angle_gamma   90.00
#
_symmetry.space_group_name_H-M   'P 1'
#
loop_
_entity.id
_entity.type
_entity.pdbx_description
1 polymer ?
#
loop_
_entity_poly.entity_id
_entity_poly.type
_entity_poly.pdbx_seq_one_letter_code
_entity_poly.pdbx_strand_id
1 'polypeptide(L)'
;MGLFLSILVESKARYEKEKHSWVNYCNMNQLVYFDIGYETGVPIGRVLIELKPSYSVSLTELFLKIARGEFVHPAYGKKIEYTGTILHIVSTSKNLIMGGDVLYGNGSGGCAPVCANVFQEKNLTTTVTNSRGKLVMMSSGSNPTLFSSIFYVLLDNSGPSIVDGCVIGDVIEGIEVLDKIVREEGSENGRSLRKLVVQKCGHL
;
A
#
# COMPACT_ATOMS: atom_id res chain seq x y z
N MET A 1 -34.11 50.89 -38.36
CA MET A 1 -33.36 51.85 -37.52
C MET A 1 -33.72 51.59 -36.07
N GLY A 2 -32.72 51.38 -35.21
CA GLY A 2 -32.82 51.63 -33.76
C GLY A 2 -33.11 50.43 -32.86
N LEU A 3 -32.07 49.93 -32.19
CA LEU A 3 -32.11 49.06 -31.00
C LEU A 3 -32.67 49.80 -29.76
N PHE A 4 -33.24 49.09 -28.77
CA PHE A 4 -32.59 48.78 -27.47
C PHE A 4 -33.56 48.42 -26.30
N LEU A 5 -33.15 47.39 -25.51
CA LEU A 5 -33.34 47.13 -24.05
C LEU A 5 -34.78 46.87 -23.50
N SER A 6 -35.08 45.98 -22.54
CA SER A 6 -34.30 45.05 -21.69
C SER A 6 -35.24 44.21 -20.78
N ILE A 7 -34.97 42.90 -20.71
CA ILE A 7 -34.88 41.98 -19.55
C ILE A 7 -35.80 42.20 -18.31
N LEU A 8 -36.54 41.13 -17.93
CA LEU A 8 -36.57 40.57 -16.56
C LEU A 8 -37.34 39.22 -16.56
N VAL A 9 -36.64 38.13 -16.86
CA VAL A 9 -37.04 36.79 -16.41
C VAL A 9 -36.10 36.45 -15.25
N GLU A 10 -36.67 36.43 -14.05
CA GLU A 10 -35.99 35.96 -12.84
C GLU A 10 -35.72 34.45 -12.97
N SER A 11 -34.54 34.08 -13.43
CA SER A 11 -34.02 32.74 -13.15
C SER A 11 -33.49 32.74 -11.71
N LYS A 12 -34.32 32.27 -10.77
CA LYS A 12 -33.84 31.84 -9.46
C LYS A 12 -32.98 30.59 -9.66
N ALA A 13 -31.71 30.77 -9.99
CA ALA A 13 -30.71 29.75 -9.78
C ALA A 13 -30.59 29.55 -8.27
N ARG A 14 -31.24 28.50 -7.76
CA ARG A 14 -30.98 27.98 -6.41
C ARG A 14 -29.53 27.53 -6.39
N TYR A 15 -28.68 28.34 -5.78
CA TYR A 15 -27.34 27.91 -5.39
C TYR A 15 -27.50 26.95 -4.21
N GLU A 16 -27.43 25.64 -4.48
CA GLU A 16 -27.30 24.65 -3.41
C GLU A 16 -25.93 24.85 -2.74
N LYS A 17 -25.94 25.32 -1.49
CA LYS A 17 -24.73 25.36 -0.66
C LYS A 17 -24.27 23.92 -0.47
N GLU A 18 -23.21 23.52 -1.17
CA GLU A 18 -22.47 22.29 -0.88
C GLU A 18 -22.12 22.31 0.61
N LYS A 19 -22.60 21.30 1.35
CA LYS A 19 -22.26 21.10 2.75
C LYS A 19 -20.79 20.70 2.83
N HIS A 20 -19.92 21.67 2.98
CA HIS A 20 -18.51 21.43 3.25
C HIS A 20 -18.40 20.87 4.67
N SER A 21 -18.14 19.57 4.79
CA SER A 21 -17.76 18.94 6.06
C SER A 21 -16.24 19.02 6.21
N TRP A 22 -15.78 19.29 7.43
CA TRP A 22 -14.36 19.16 7.76
C TRP A 22 -13.98 17.69 7.71
N VAL A 23 -13.19 17.31 6.72
CA VAL A 23 -12.55 15.99 6.67
C VAL A 23 -11.19 16.13 7.36
N ASN A 24 -10.97 15.40 8.44
CA ASN A 24 -9.63 15.30 9.03
C ASN A 24 -8.67 14.76 7.97
N TYR A 25 -7.50 15.38 7.79
CA TYR A 25 -6.51 14.95 6.80
C TYR A 25 -6.17 13.44 6.91
N CYS A 26 -6.16 12.90 8.13
CA CYS A 26 -5.99 11.48 8.42
C CYS A 26 -7.06 10.54 7.81
N ASN A 27 -8.21 11.08 7.39
CA ASN A 27 -9.30 10.34 6.78
C ASN A 27 -9.33 10.45 5.25
N MET A 28 -8.40 11.20 4.64
CA MET A 28 -8.28 11.26 3.19
C MET A 28 -7.41 10.11 2.68
N ASN A 29 -7.81 9.54 1.54
CA ASN A 29 -6.98 8.55 0.86
C ASN A 29 -5.63 9.17 0.49
N GLN A 30 -4.56 8.43 0.78
CA GLN A 30 -3.19 8.87 0.54
C GLN A 30 -2.59 8.06 -0.60
N LEU A 31 -1.81 8.69 -1.46
CA LEU A 31 -1.16 8.01 -2.57
C LEU A 31 0.30 7.72 -2.21
N VAL A 32 0.72 6.49 -2.43
CA VAL A 32 2.11 6.06 -2.29
C VAL A 32 2.54 5.34 -3.55
N TYR A 33 3.80 5.53 -3.95
CA TYR A 33 4.35 4.89 -5.14
C TYR A 33 5.52 3.98 -4.77
N PHE A 34 5.69 2.90 -5.54
CA PHE A 34 6.86 2.04 -5.54
C PHE A 34 7.45 1.95 -6.94
N ASP A 35 8.72 2.32 -7.09
CA ASP A 35 9.53 1.95 -8.25
C ASP A 35 10.15 0.58 -8.00
N ILE A 36 9.74 -0.43 -8.77
CA ILE A 36 10.16 -1.82 -8.55
C ILE A 36 11.12 -2.25 -9.64
N GLY A 37 12.21 -2.91 -9.25
CA GLY A 37 13.18 -3.44 -10.19
C GLY A 37 14.25 -4.29 -9.52
N TYR A 38 15.37 -4.46 -10.20
CA TYR A 38 16.56 -5.09 -9.61
C TYR A 38 17.31 -4.09 -8.72
N GLU A 39 18.33 -4.55 -8.00
CA GLU A 39 19.10 -3.70 -7.08
C GLU A 39 19.80 -2.52 -7.78
N THR A 40 20.12 -2.66 -9.07
CA THR A 40 20.73 -1.61 -9.89
C THR A 40 20.03 -1.49 -11.25
N GLY A 41 20.21 -0.36 -11.92
CA GLY A 41 19.63 -0.08 -13.23
C GLY A 41 18.27 0.61 -13.18
N VAL A 42 17.59 0.64 -14.33
CA VAL A 42 16.28 1.28 -14.48
C VAL A 42 15.19 0.40 -13.84
N PRO A 43 14.22 0.98 -13.11
CA PRO A 43 13.08 0.21 -12.59
C PRO A 43 12.34 -0.52 -13.71
N ILE A 44 11.82 -1.71 -13.41
CA ILE A 44 10.92 -2.45 -14.32
C ILE A 44 9.64 -1.64 -14.53
N GLY A 45 9.15 -0.98 -13.48
CA GLY A 45 8.02 -0.08 -13.56
C GLY A 45 7.66 0.56 -12.21
N ARG A 46 6.71 1.48 -12.25
CA ARG A 46 6.13 2.13 -11.07
C ARG A 46 4.76 1.55 -10.78
N VAL A 47 4.47 1.37 -9.51
CA VAL A 47 3.16 1.00 -8.98
C VAL A 47 2.65 2.15 -8.12
N LEU A 48 1.40 2.56 -8.35
CA LEU A 48 0.71 3.57 -7.55
C LEU A 48 -0.36 2.90 -6.70
N ILE A 49 -0.35 3.22 -5.41
CA ILE A 49 -1.21 2.61 -4.41
C ILE A 49 -2.01 3.72 -3.71
N GLU A 50 -3.32 3.56 -3.69
CA GLU A 50 -4.24 4.34 -2.88
C GLU A 50 -4.44 3.68 -1.53
N LEU A 51 -3.93 4.30 -0.46
CA LEU A 51 -4.20 3.89 0.90
C LEU A 51 -5.59 4.37 1.33
N LYS A 52 -6.34 3.51 2.02
CA LYS A 52 -7.74 3.72 2.37
C LYS A 52 -7.92 3.64 3.89
N PRO A 53 -7.86 4.80 4.59
CA PRO A 53 -8.07 4.87 6.04
C PRO A 53 -9.42 4.29 6.50
N SER A 54 -10.40 4.17 5.59
CA SER A 54 -11.69 3.52 5.85
C SER A 54 -11.58 2.05 6.25
N TYR A 55 -10.49 1.35 5.90
CA TYR A 55 -10.24 -0.01 6.38
C TYR A 55 -9.58 -0.01 7.76
N SER A 56 -8.49 0.74 7.89
CA SER A 56 -7.78 0.96 9.15
C SER A 56 -6.93 2.22 9.05
N VAL A 57 -7.30 3.26 9.80
CA VAL A 57 -6.57 4.54 9.86
C VAL A 57 -5.14 4.30 10.35
N SER A 58 -5.00 3.56 11.44
CA SER A 58 -3.74 3.25 12.12
C SER A 58 -2.77 2.45 11.25
N LEU A 59 -3.23 1.42 10.55
CA LEU A 59 -2.35 0.66 9.66
C LEU A 59 -2.01 1.43 8.38
N THR A 60 -2.92 2.26 7.89
CA THR A 60 -2.64 3.18 6.78
C THR A 60 -1.55 4.18 7.17
N GLU A 61 -1.65 4.79 8.35
CA GLU A 61 -0.63 5.70 8.88
C GLU A 61 0.71 4.99 9.12
N LEU A 62 0.68 3.74 9.61
CA LEU A 62 1.86 2.92 9.79
C LEU A 62 2.61 2.72 8.46
N PHE A 63 1.90 2.25 7.44
CA PHE A 63 2.45 2.03 6.11
C PHE A 63 3.00 3.33 5.50
N LEU A 64 2.25 4.43 5.65
CA LEU A 64 2.64 5.74 5.15
C LEU A 64 3.93 6.25 5.80
N LYS A 65 4.08 6.13 7.13
CA LYS A 65 5.31 6.51 7.85
C LYS A 65 6.53 5.74 7.34
N ILE A 66 6.37 4.45 7.06
CA ILE A 66 7.44 3.61 6.50
C ILE A 66 7.72 4.03 5.04
N ALA A 67 6.69 4.27 4.22
CA ALA A 67 6.86 4.70 2.84
C ALA A 67 7.59 6.05 2.71
N ARG A 68 7.43 6.96 3.68
CA ARG A 68 8.16 8.23 3.76
C ARG A 68 9.55 8.09 4.39
N GLY A 69 9.78 7.03 5.17
CA GLY A 69 11.03 6.80 5.87
C GLY A 69 11.29 7.82 6.98
N GLU A 70 10.26 8.36 7.63
CA GLU A 70 10.41 9.42 8.64
C GLU A 70 10.99 8.93 9.98
N PHE A 71 11.15 7.61 10.14
CA PHE A 71 11.51 6.99 11.42
C PHE A 71 12.87 6.29 11.36
N VAL A 72 13.74 6.57 12.33
CA VAL A 72 14.98 5.84 12.58
C VAL A 72 14.81 5.02 13.83
N HIS A 73 14.99 3.69 13.73
CA HIS A 73 14.78 2.83 14.88
C HIS A 73 15.91 2.99 15.90
N PRO A 74 15.64 3.36 17.17
CA PRO A 74 16.67 3.71 18.14
C PRO A 74 17.62 2.55 18.46
N ALA A 75 17.12 1.31 18.45
CA ALA A 75 17.95 0.13 18.74
C ALA A 75 18.82 -0.33 17.54
N TYR A 76 18.41 -0.02 16.30
CA TYR A 76 19.12 -0.49 15.10
C TYR A 76 19.94 0.61 14.43
N GLY A 77 19.68 1.88 14.75
CA GLY A 77 20.28 3.04 14.07
C GLY A 77 19.93 3.14 12.58
N LYS A 78 18.96 2.35 12.11
CA LYS A 78 18.57 2.23 10.70
C LYS A 78 17.25 2.96 10.45
N LYS A 79 17.20 3.69 9.33
CA LYS A 79 15.96 4.26 8.79
C LYS A 79 15.00 3.13 8.40
N ILE A 80 13.78 3.18 8.93
CA ILE A 80 12.73 2.22 8.64
C ILE A 80 11.96 2.74 7.43
N GLU A 81 12.28 2.20 6.25
CA GLU A 81 11.66 2.59 4.99
C GLU A 81 11.56 1.42 4.00
N TYR A 82 10.66 1.52 3.03
CA TYR A 82 10.50 0.51 1.98
C TYR A 82 11.57 0.60 0.89
N THR A 83 12.18 1.77 0.68
CA THR A 83 13.28 1.93 -0.29
C THR A 83 14.43 0.98 0.04
N GLY A 84 14.87 0.20 -0.95
CA GLY A 84 15.90 -0.81 -0.83
C GLY A 84 15.44 -2.15 -0.24
N THR A 85 14.17 -2.30 0.17
CA THR A 85 13.67 -3.58 0.68
C THR A 85 13.45 -4.61 -0.41
N ILE A 86 13.66 -5.88 -0.07
CA ILE A 86 13.52 -7.01 -0.99
C ILE A 86 12.05 -7.45 -1.05
N LEU A 87 11.58 -7.71 -2.28
CA LEU A 87 10.35 -8.46 -2.51
C LEU A 87 10.64 -9.95 -2.33
N HIS A 88 10.62 -10.40 -1.08
CA HIS A 88 11.16 -11.70 -0.66
C HIS A 88 10.25 -12.88 -1.02
N ILE A 89 8.97 -12.63 -1.33
CA ILE A 89 8.08 -13.61 -1.95
C ILE A 89 7.50 -13.05 -3.25
N VAL A 90 7.70 -13.76 -4.36
CA VAL A 90 7.06 -13.54 -5.66
C VAL A 90 6.51 -14.89 -6.11
N SER A 91 5.24 -15.14 -5.79
CA SER A 91 4.63 -16.48 -5.90
C SER A 91 3.75 -16.59 -7.13
N THR A 92 4.05 -17.54 -8.02
CA THR A 92 3.19 -17.88 -9.17
C THR A 92 1.97 -18.69 -8.77
N SER A 93 2.10 -19.56 -7.76
CA SER A 93 1.01 -20.44 -7.30
C SER A 93 -0.06 -19.69 -6.50
N LYS A 94 0.35 -18.68 -5.72
CA LYS A 94 -0.57 -17.80 -4.95
C LYS A 94 -0.91 -16.51 -5.68
N ASN A 95 -0.26 -16.25 -6.82
CA ASN A 95 -0.29 -15.01 -7.58
C ASN A 95 -0.27 -13.75 -6.69
N LEU A 96 0.81 -13.62 -5.91
CA LEU A 96 1.02 -12.49 -5.00
C LEU A 96 2.50 -12.12 -4.91
N ILE A 97 2.74 -10.89 -4.44
CA ILE A 97 4.08 -10.39 -4.13
C ILE A 97 4.10 -9.90 -2.68
N MET A 98 5.10 -10.29 -1.91
CA MET A 98 5.32 -9.89 -0.52
C MET A 98 6.64 -9.14 -0.38
N GLY A 99 6.61 -8.08 0.41
CA GLY A 99 7.75 -7.22 0.68
C GLY A 99 7.68 -6.61 2.08
N GLY A 100 8.49 -5.58 2.30
CA GLY A 100 8.44 -4.82 3.54
C GLY A 100 9.24 -5.41 4.70
N ASP A 101 10.10 -6.40 4.45
CA ASP A 101 11.10 -6.79 5.45
C ASP A 101 12.24 -5.77 5.45
N VAL A 102 12.09 -4.75 6.30
CA VAL A 102 13.02 -3.63 6.47
C VAL A 102 14.30 -4.00 7.23
N LEU A 103 14.36 -5.18 7.86
CA LEU A 103 15.47 -5.59 8.71
C LEU A 103 16.40 -6.59 8.01
N TYR A 104 15.85 -7.70 7.51
CA TYR A 104 16.65 -8.84 7.05
C TYR A 104 16.46 -9.17 5.56
N GLY A 105 15.34 -8.74 4.97
CA GLY A 105 15.02 -8.98 3.56
C GLY A 105 14.67 -10.43 3.21
N ASN A 106 14.35 -11.27 4.21
CA ASN A 106 14.03 -12.70 4.02
C ASN A 106 12.63 -13.09 4.52
N GLY A 107 11.87 -12.13 5.06
CA GLY A 107 10.50 -12.29 5.54
C GLY A 107 10.37 -12.61 7.03
N SER A 108 11.47 -12.89 7.74
CA SER A 108 11.43 -13.09 9.20
C SER A 108 11.59 -11.80 10.00
N GLY A 109 11.85 -10.68 9.32
CA GLY A 109 11.97 -9.38 9.93
C GLY A 109 10.70 -8.55 9.85
N GLY A 110 10.88 -7.29 9.49
CA GLY A 110 9.86 -6.26 9.59
C GLY A 110 9.97 -5.47 10.92
N CYS A 111 9.59 -4.20 10.86
CA CYS A 111 9.65 -3.30 12.01
C CYS A 111 8.60 -2.21 11.84
N ALA A 112 7.68 -2.11 12.80
CA ALA A 112 6.80 -0.97 12.93
C ALA A 112 7.60 0.24 13.45
N PRO A 113 7.34 1.48 12.98
CA PRO A 113 7.95 2.72 13.47
C PRO A 113 7.45 3.11 14.88
N VAL A 114 7.65 2.20 15.83
CA VAL A 114 7.36 2.30 17.27
C VAL A 114 8.46 1.56 18.03
N CYS A 115 8.64 1.85 19.32
CA CYS A 115 9.69 1.21 20.12
C CYS A 115 9.55 -0.33 20.21
N ALA A 116 8.35 -0.86 20.05
CA ALA A 116 8.04 -2.28 20.27
C ALA A 116 8.25 -3.18 19.03
N ASN A 117 8.87 -2.71 17.94
CA ASN A 117 9.02 -3.42 16.64
C ASN A 117 7.70 -3.85 15.95
N VAL A 118 6.60 -3.96 16.68
CA VAL A 118 5.26 -4.31 16.19
C VAL A 118 4.25 -3.30 16.71
N PHE A 119 3.19 -3.10 15.93
CA PHE A 119 2.04 -2.28 16.23
C PHE A 119 0.84 -3.17 16.54
N GLN A 120 0.15 -2.91 17.65
CA GLN A 120 -1.06 -3.65 18.01
C GLN A 120 -2.30 -2.90 17.53
N GLU A 121 -3.10 -3.55 16.69
CA GLU A 121 -4.37 -3.02 16.21
C GLU A 121 -5.53 -3.65 16.97
N LYS A 122 -6.37 -2.80 17.57
CA LYS A 122 -7.41 -3.22 18.52
C LYS A 122 -8.76 -3.50 17.87
N ASN A 123 -9.04 -2.91 16.71
CA ASN A 123 -10.36 -2.96 16.07
C ASN A 123 -10.29 -3.56 14.66
N LEU A 124 -9.81 -4.82 14.55
CA LEU A 124 -9.54 -5.44 13.25
C LEU A 124 -10.30 -6.71 12.95
N THR A 125 -10.70 -6.82 11.69
CA THR A 125 -10.91 -8.10 11.00
C THR A 125 -9.58 -8.54 10.41
N THR A 126 -9.09 -9.71 10.80
CA THR A 126 -7.73 -10.19 10.48
C THR A 126 -7.69 -11.16 9.30
N THR A 127 -8.80 -11.28 8.59
CA THR A 127 -8.94 -12.08 7.38
C THR A 127 -9.65 -11.27 6.32
N VAL A 128 -9.23 -11.45 5.06
CA VAL A 128 -9.73 -10.64 3.95
C VAL A 128 -10.03 -11.53 2.76
N THR A 129 -11.10 -11.20 2.03
CA THR A 129 -11.41 -11.85 0.77
C THR A 129 -10.28 -11.58 -0.22
N ASN A 130 -9.79 -12.63 -0.86
CA ASN A 130 -8.79 -12.50 -1.90
C ASN A 130 -9.39 -11.75 -3.10
N SER A 131 -8.92 -10.53 -3.31
CA SER A 131 -9.35 -9.65 -4.38
C SER A 131 -8.11 -9.01 -5.00
N ARG A 132 -8.01 -9.13 -6.33
CA ARG A 132 -6.93 -8.55 -7.12
C ARG A 132 -6.77 -7.04 -6.85
N GLY A 133 -5.52 -6.61 -6.75
CA GLY A 133 -5.11 -5.22 -6.56
C GLY A 133 -5.06 -4.78 -5.10
N LYS A 134 -5.52 -5.60 -4.14
CA LYS A 134 -5.52 -5.22 -2.72
C LYS A 134 -4.11 -5.20 -2.16
N LEU A 135 -3.76 -4.09 -1.48
CA LEU A 135 -2.61 -4.01 -0.60
C LEU A 135 -3.03 -4.48 0.80
N VAL A 136 -2.33 -5.48 1.33
CA VAL A 136 -2.62 -6.09 2.62
C VAL A 136 -1.41 -6.01 3.54
N MET A 137 -1.62 -5.54 4.77
CA MET A 137 -0.64 -5.63 5.85
C MET A 137 -0.70 -7.02 6.48
N MET A 138 0.44 -7.69 6.55
CA MET A 138 0.53 -9.04 7.12
C MET A 138 0.62 -8.96 8.64
N SER A 139 -0.13 -9.82 9.33
CA SER A 139 0.02 -9.99 10.77
C SER A 139 1.39 -10.59 11.11
N SER A 140 1.90 -10.26 12.29
CA SER A 140 3.21 -10.66 12.78
C SER A 140 3.09 -11.73 13.85
N GLY A 141 3.78 -12.85 13.65
CA GLY A 141 3.80 -13.96 14.59
C GLY A 141 2.44 -14.66 14.71
N SER A 142 2.18 -15.27 15.86
CA SER A 142 0.94 -16.00 16.14
C SER A 142 -0.23 -15.12 16.57
N ASN A 143 0.00 -13.82 16.80
CA ASN A 143 -1.05 -12.90 17.20
C ASN A 143 -1.57 -12.13 15.97
N PRO A 144 -2.81 -12.38 15.52
CA PRO A 144 -3.34 -11.79 14.30
C PRO A 144 -3.62 -10.27 14.41
N THR A 145 -3.48 -9.69 15.61
CA THR A 145 -3.65 -8.25 15.87
C THR A 145 -2.33 -7.46 15.89
N LEU A 146 -1.18 -8.13 15.77
CA LEU A 146 0.13 -7.49 15.72
C LEU A 146 0.57 -7.32 14.27
N PHE A 147 1.08 -6.15 13.91
CA PHE A 147 1.54 -5.82 12.57
C PHE A 147 2.93 -5.21 12.61
N SER A 148 3.73 -5.45 11.58
CA SER A 148 5.05 -4.83 11.40
C SER A 148 5.06 -4.00 10.12
N SER A 149 6.13 -4.05 9.34
CA SER A 149 6.21 -3.42 8.02
C SER A 149 5.91 -4.39 6.88
N ILE A 150 5.71 -5.69 7.14
CA ILE A 150 5.48 -6.69 6.10
C ILE A 150 4.12 -6.49 5.45
N PHE A 151 4.12 -6.44 4.11
CA PHE A 151 2.92 -6.32 3.30
C PHE A 151 2.95 -7.31 2.14
N TYR A 152 1.79 -7.54 1.55
CA TYR A 152 1.69 -8.20 0.25
C TYR A 152 0.61 -7.57 -0.63
N VAL A 153 0.76 -7.74 -1.94
CA VAL A 153 -0.23 -7.35 -2.95
C VAL A 153 -0.80 -8.59 -3.60
N LEU A 154 -2.13 -8.68 -3.61
CA LEU A 154 -2.87 -9.75 -4.26
C LEU A 154 -3.04 -9.47 -5.75
N LEU A 155 -2.68 -10.42 -6.62
CA LEU A 155 -2.77 -10.22 -8.08
C LEU A 155 -3.81 -11.13 -8.74
N ASP A 156 -4.28 -12.20 -8.12
CA ASP A 156 -5.41 -12.97 -8.66
C ASP A 156 -6.19 -13.66 -7.55
N ASN A 157 -7.42 -14.03 -7.89
CA ASN A 157 -8.39 -14.69 -7.03
C ASN A 157 -8.31 -16.23 -7.14
N SER A 158 -7.31 -16.79 -7.84
CA SER A 158 -7.09 -18.25 -7.98
C SER A 158 -6.52 -18.91 -6.73
N GLY A 159 -5.97 -18.13 -5.80
CA GLY A 159 -5.53 -18.60 -4.48
C GLY A 159 -6.68 -18.94 -3.54
N PRO A 160 -6.42 -19.16 -2.24
CA PRO A 160 -7.49 -19.32 -1.27
C PRO A 160 -8.40 -18.08 -1.30
N SER A 161 -9.71 -18.30 -1.15
CA SER A 161 -10.71 -17.22 -1.19
C SER A 161 -10.57 -16.22 -0.05
N ILE A 162 -9.87 -16.60 1.01
CA ILE A 162 -9.59 -15.79 2.20
C ILE A 162 -8.10 -15.88 2.51
N VAL A 163 -7.51 -14.76 2.87
CA VAL A 163 -6.09 -14.64 3.28
C VAL A 163 -5.97 -13.86 4.59
N ASP A 164 -4.87 -14.05 5.31
CA ASP A 164 -4.62 -13.43 6.61
C ASP A 164 -4.07 -12.01 6.49
N GLY A 165 -4.51 -11.10 7.36
CA GLY A 165 -4.02 -9.73 7.45
C GLY A 165 -5.14 -8.70 7.37
N CYS A 166 -4.77 -7.47 7.04
CA CYS A 166 -5.69 -6.35 6.90
C CYS A 166 -5.47 -5.63 5.57
N VAL A 167 -6.53 -5.48 4.77
CA VAL A 167 -6.50 -4.62 3.58
C VAL A 167 -6.34 -3.18 4.04
N ILE A 168 -5.37 -2.46 3.48
CA ILE A 168 -5.14 -1.05 3.79
C ILE A 168 -5.21 -0.15 2.56
N GLY A 169 -5.38 -0.72 1.37
CA GLY A 169 -5.40 0.05 0.14
C GLY A 169 -5.54 -0.79 -1.12
N ASP A 170 -5.43 -0.11 -2.25
CA ASP A 170 -5.59 -0.67 -3.59
C ASP A 170 -4.48 -0.16 -4.52
N VAL A 171 -3.92 -1.05 -5.34
CA VAL A 171 -3.12 -0.66 -6.50
C VAL A 171 -4.06 -0.03 -7.53
N ILE A 172 -3.81 1.23 -7.87
CA ILE A 172 -4.61 2.00 -8.83
C ILE A 172 -3.92 2.15 -10.19
N GLU A 173 -2.58 2.06 -10.23
CA GLU A 173 -1.79 2.03 -11.47
C GLU A 173 -0.61 1.08 -11.33
N GLY A 174 -0.17 0.47 -12.45
CA GLY A 174 1.01 -0.41 -12.46
C GLY A 174 0.74 -1.85 -12.00
N ILE A 175 -0.51 -2.31 -11.98
CA ILE A 175 -0.81 -3.71 -11.62
C ILE A 175 -0.18 -4.69 -12.62
N GLU A 176 -0.11 -4.30 -13.90
CA GLU A 176 0.53 -5.03 -14.98
C GLU A 176 2.04 -5.16 -14.80
N VAL A 177 2.68 -4.22 -14.09
CA VAL A 177 4.10 -4.33 -13.68
C VAL A 177 4.25 -5.49 -12.73
N LEU A 178 3.35 -5.62 -11.75
CA LEU A 178 3.36 -6.73 -10.79
C LEU A 178 3.06 -8.08 -11.45
N ASP A 179 2.10 -8.13 -12.39
CA ASP A 179 1.83 -9.35 -13.17
C ASP A 179 3.05 -9.80 -13.97
N LYS A 180 3.72 -8.84 -14.63
CA LYS A 180 4.95 -9.10 -15.38
C LYS A 180 6.01 -9.69 -14.47
N ILE A 181 6.22 -9.10 -13.29
CA ILE A 181 7.17 -9.56 -12.30
C ILE A 181 6.86 -11.00 -11.86
N VAL A 182 5.60 -11.32 -11.52
CA VAL A 182 5.25 -12.69 -11.13
C VAL A 182 5.49 -13.68 -12.26
N ARG A 183 5.12 -13.32 -13.50
CA ARG A 183 5.29 -14.20 -14.66
C ARG A 183 6.76 -14.46 -15.01
N GLU A 184 7.61 -13.43 -14.93
CA GLU A 184 9.00 -13.49 -15.42
C GLU A 184 10.00 -13.86 -14.32
N GLU A 185 9.73 -13.49 -13.06
CA GLU A 185 10.66 -13.66 -11.94
C GLU A 185 10.11 -14.54 -10.83
N GLY A 186 8.80 -14.84 -10.83
CA GLY A 186 8.17 -15.61 -9.77
C GLY A 186 8.45 -17.10 -9.84
N SER A 187 8.12 -17.79 -8.75
CA SER A 187 8.17 -19.25 -8.70
C SER A 187 7.07 -19.82 -7.79
N GLU A 188 6.85 -21.13 -7.88
CA GLU A 188 5.82 -21.79 -7.07
C GLU A 188 6.11 -21.72 -5.57
N ASN A 189 7.39 -21.81 -5.18
CA ASN A 189 7.83 -21.70 -3.79
C ASN A 189 7.97 -20.25 -3.30
N GLY A 190 7.71 -19.27 -4.19
CA GLY A 190 7.74 -17.85 -3.87
C GLY A 190 9.13 -17.22 -3.93
N ARG A 191 10.22 -17.97 -4.10
CA ARG A 191 11.56 -17.39 -4.24
C ARG A 191 11.71 -16.86 -5.66
N SER A 192 11.99 -15.57 -5.80
CA SER A 192 12.19 -14.97 -7.12
C SER A 192 13.48 -15.48 -7.77
N LEU A 193 13.49 -15.59 -9.10
CA LEU A 193 14.65 -16.01 -9.89
C LEU A 193 15.83 -15.05 -9.70
N ARG A 194 15.54 -13.75 -9.65
CA ARG A 194 16.48 -12.68 -9.34
C ARG A 194 15.99 -11.85 -8.17
N LYS A 195 16.93 -11.23 -7.47
CA LYS A 195 16.63 -10.33 -6.35
C LYS A 195 15.90 -9.09 -6.87
N LEU A 196 14.64 -8.95 -6.45
CA LEU A 196 13.79 -7.78 -6.74
C LEU A 196 13.70 -6.90 -5.49
N VAL A 197 13.72 -5.60 -5.72
CA VAL A 197 13.67 -4.59 -4.65
C VAL A 197 12.68 -3.48 -5.00
N VAL A 198 12.18 -2.82 -3.96
CA VAL A 198 11.59 -1.49 -4.08
C VAL A 198 12.75 -0.50 -4.21
N GLN A 199 13.10 -0.11 -5.44
CA GLN A 199 14.24 0.79 -5.70
C GLN A 199 14.01 2.18 -5.10
N LYS A 200 12.77 2.67 -5.15
CA LYS A 200 12.34 3.92 -4.52
C LYS A 200 10.90 3.80 -4.05
N CYS A 201 10.59 4.45 -2.94
CA CYS A 201 9.23 4.64 -2.48
C CYS A 201 8.99 6.09 -2.03
N GLY A 202 7.72 6.48 -1.99
CA GLY A 202 7.34 7.76 -1.41
C GLY A 202 5.84 7.96 -1.33
N HIS A 203 5.47 9.10 -0.76
CA HIS A 203 4.12 9.64 -0.70
C HIS A 203 3.97 10.77 -1.74
N LEU A 204 2.77 10.93 -2.30
CA LEU A 204 2.42 11.96 -3.28
C LEU A 204 1.45 12.99 -2.71
#